data_AF-A0A2V5MH53-F1
#
_entry.id   AF-A0A2V5MH53-F1
#
_cell.length_a   1.000
_cell.length_b   1.000
_cell.length_c   1.000
_cell.angle_alpha   90.00
_cell.angle_beta   90.00
_cell.angle_gamma   90.00
#
_symmetry.space_group_name_H-M   'P 1'
#
loop_
_entity.id
_entity.type
_entity.pdbx_description
1 polymer ?
#
loop_
_entity_poly.entity_id
_entity_poly.type
_entity_poly.pdbx_seq_one_letter_code
_entity_poly.pdbx_strand_id
1 'polypeptide(L)'
;LCDRAKFTGYTIDGGYAEFTVADSRFCFHLPDNYNDVDVAPLLCAGLIGYRSYRKAGDVRRLGIYGFGNAAHLIAQIALYEGRELFVFTRPGDKATQESAKKLGAKWTGGSDEMPPEKLDAAIIFASVGPLVPTALRALAKGGIVVCGGIHMSDIPSFPYADLWGERAITSVANLTRRDAEEFLEIAPRVPVRTKTEIFPLEEANAALEKFRAGELTATAVLVI
;
A
#
# COMPACT_ATOMS: atom_id res chain seq x y z
N LEU A 1 14.90 -14.14 0.34
CA LEU A 1 14.33 -13.68 -0.96
C LEU A 1 14.63 -14.75 -1.99
N CYS A 2 13.89 -14.83 -3.09
CA CYS A 2 14.08 -15.86 -4.12
C CYS A 2 14.47 -15.21 -5.45
N ASP A 3 15.64 -15.55 -5.99
CA ASP A 3 16.14 -15.00 -7.27
C ASP A 3 15.38 -15.55 -8.49
N ARG A 4 14.58 -16.60 -8.30
CA ARG A 4 13.77 -17.26 -9.34
C ARG A 4 12.28 -17.23 -8.99
N ALA A 5 11.82 -16.12 -8.40
CA ALA A 5 10.41 -15.94 -8.09
C ALA A 5 9.58 -15.93 -9.39
N LYS A 6 8.39 -16.55 -9.32
CA LYS A 6 7.38 -16.50 -10.37
C LYS A 6 6.10 -15.88 -9.78
N PHE A 7 5.39 -15.13 -10.61
CA PHE A 7 4.21 -14.35 -10.24
C PHE A 7 3.02 -14.73 -11.13
N THR A 8 1.92 -15.13 -10.51
CA THR A 8 0.64 -15.43 -11.16
C THR A 8 0.10 -14.18 -11.86
N GLY A 9 -0.22 -14.28 -13.15
CA GLY A 9 -0.66 -13.15 -13.97
C GLY A 9 0.47 -12.24 -14.47
N TYR A 10 1.74 -12.63 -14.30
CA TYR A 10 2.87 -11.90 -14.89
C TYR A 10 3.89 -12.83 -15.56
N THR A 11 4.46 -13.79 -14.83
CA THR A 11 5.43 -14.76 -15.40
C THR A 11 4.83 -16.13 -15.69
N ILE A 12 3.66 -16.42 -15.11
CA ILE A 12 2.82 -17.59 -15.36
C ILE A 12 1.37 -17.11 -15.48
N ASP A 13 0.51 -17.92 -16.08
CA ASP A 13 -0.89 -17.56 -16.34
C ASP A 13 -1.63 -17.12 -15.07
N GLY A 14 -2.55 -16.17 -15.24
CA GLY A 14 -3.24 -15.46 -14.17
C GLY A 14 -4.71 -15.81 -14.00
N GLY A 15 -5.42 -14.94 -13.27
CA GLY A 15 -6.85 -15.07 -12.97
C GLY A 15 -7.79 -14.30 -13.89
N TYR A 16 -7.32 -13.70 -14.99
CA TYR A 16 -8.20 -13.13 -16.02
C TYR A 16 -8.76 -14.25 -16.91
N ALA A 17 -9.48 -15.19 -16.30
CA ALA A 17 -10.03 -16.40 -16.89
C ALA A 17 -11.06 -17.05 -15.94
N GLU A 18 -11.93 -17.91 -16.48
CA GLU A 18 -12.88 -18.72 -15.69
C GLU A 18 -12.18 -19.74 -14.77
N PHE A 19 -11.00 -20.21 -15.17
CA PHE A 19 -10.20 -21.17 -14.41
C PHE A 19 -8.72 -20.79 -14.46
N THR A 20 -7.99 -21.03 -13.36
CA THR A 20 -6.55 -20.82 -13.29
C THR A 20 -5.86 -21.97 -12.56
N VAL A 21 -4.64 -22.31 -12.98
CA VAL A 21 -3.81 -23.31 -12.32
C VAL A 21 -2.97 -22.62 -11.26
N ALA A 22 -3.14 -23.03 -10.00
CA ALA A 22 -2.40 -22.47 -8.87
C ALA A 22 -1.55 -23.52 -8.17
N ASP A 23 -0.35 -23.13 -7.75
CA ASP A 23 0.47 -23.93 -6.85
C ASP A 23 -0.10 -23.82 -5.43
N SER A 24 -0.66 -24.93 -4.93
CA SER A 24 -1.33 -25.00 -3.62
C SER A 24 -0.53 -24.40 -2.45
N ARG A 25 0.80 -24.39 -2.52
CA ARG A 25 1.67 -23.82 -1.49
C ARG A 25 1.57 -22.29 -1.40
N PHE A 26 1.02 -21.64 -2.42
CA PHE A 26 0.83 -20.19 -2.51
C PHE A 26 -0.66 -19.80 -2.54
N CYS A 27 -1.55 -20.77 -2.30
CA CYS A 27 -2.97 -20.53 -2.10
C CYS A 27 -3.25 -20.29 -0.61
N PHE A 28 -4.15 -19.36 -0.32
CA PHE A 28 -4.54 -19.01 1.05
C PHE A 28 -6.04 -19.20 1.22
N HIS A 29 -6.45 -19.63 2.41
CA HIS A 29 -7.87 -19.63 2.78
C HIS A 29 -8.35 -18.19 2.90
N LEU A 30 -9.45 -17.88 2.21
CA LEU A 30 -10.07 -16.57 2.26
C LEU A 30 -11.00 -16.49 3.48
N PRO A 31 -11.13 -15.32 4.14
CA PRO A 31 -12.03 -15.18 5.26
C PRO A 31 -13.50 -15.21 4.80
N ASP A 32 -14.35 -15.97 5.49
CA ASP A 32 -15.76 -16.21 5.11
C ASP A 32 -16.64 -14.94 5.09
N ASN A 33 -16.19 -13.86 5.73
CA ASN A 33 -16.94 -12.60 5.83
C ASN A 33 -16.70 -11.65 4.65
N TYR A 34 -15.88 -12.03 3.67
CA TYR A 34 -15.67 -11.29 2.43
C TYR A 34 -16.30 -12.02 1.25
N ASN A 35 -16.92 -11.27 0.34
CA ASN A 35 -17.21 -11.79 -1.00
C ASN A 35 -15.94 -11.71 -1.87
N ASP A 36 -15.98 -12.40 -3.02
CA ASP A 36 -14.83 -12.48 -3.94
C ASP A 36 -14.38 -11.11 -4.48
N VAL A 37 -15.32 -10.17 -4.65
CA VAL A 37 -15.02 -8.82 -5.13
C VAL A 37 -14.24 -8.04 -4.08
N ASP A 38 -14.64 -8.14 -2.81
CA ASP A 38 -14.02 -7.40 -1.71
C ASP A 38 -12.69 -8.02 -1.28
N VAL A 39 -12.50 -9.33 -1.44
CA VAL A 39 -11.25 -10.00 -1.09
C VAL A 39 -10.16 -9.83 -2.16
N ALA A 40 -10.53 -9.69 -3.45
CA ALA A 40 -9.54 -9.61 -4.53
C ALA A 40 -8.49 -8.48 -4.34
N PRO A 41 -8.85 -7.23 -3.95
CA PRO A 41 -7.86 -6.19 -3.67
C PRO A 41 -6.97 -6.49 -2.45
N LEU A 42 -7.45 -7.29 -1.49
CA LEU A 42 -6.68 -7.70 -0.30
C LEU A 42 -5.47 -8.56 -0.71
N LEU A 43 -5.63 -9.42 -1.73
CA LEU A 43 -4.60 -10.36 -2.19
C LEU A 43 -3.44 -9.72 -2.96
N CYS A 44 -3.53 -8.43 -3.30
CA CYS A 44 -2.44 -7.70 -3.95
C CYS A 44 -2.07 -6.45 -3.16
N ALA A 45 -2.90 -5.41 -3.22
CA ALA A 45 -2.65 -4.13 -2.56
C ALA A 45 -2.63 -4.29 -1.03
N GLY A 46 -3.48 -5.16 -0.49
CA GLY A 46 -3.50 -5.47 0.94
C GLY A 46 -2.21 -6.13 1.41
N LEU A 47 -1.78 -7.22 0.76
CA LEU A 47 -0.58 -7.96 1.16
C LEU A 47 0.72 -7.15 1.06
N ILE A 48 0.92 -6.43 -0.05
CA ILE A 48 2.13 -5.59 -0.18
C ILE A 48 2.10 -4.41 0.80
N GLY A 49 0.90 -3.86 1.03
CA GLY A 49 0.67 -2.87 2.06
C GLY A 49 1.04 -3.41 3.43
N TYR A 50 0.57 -4.61 3.78
CA TYR A 50 0.74 -5.19 5.11
C TYR A 50 2.20 -5.53 5.38
N ARG A 51 2.92 -6.05 4.38
CA ARG A 51 4.36 -6.25 4.53
C ARG A 51 5.12 -4.95 4.73
N SER A 52 4.74 -3.89 4.03
CA SER A 52 5.33 -2.55 4.21
C SER A 52 5.03 -2.02 5.62
N TYR A 53 3.80 -2.24 6.09
CA TYR A 53 3.35 -1.90 7.43
C TYR A 53 4.11 -2.66 8.52
N ARG A 54 4.32 -3.97 8.38
CA ARG A 54 5.13 -4.78 9.30
C ARG A 54 6.58 -4.30 9.36
N LYS A 55 7.16 -3.90 8.22
CA LYS A 55 8.50 -3.30 8.17
C LYS A 55 8.59 -1.92 8.83
N ALA A 56 7.50 -1.15 8.82
CA ALA A 56 7.44 0.11 9.54
C ALA A 56 7.50 -0.08 11.08
N GLY A 57 7.25 -1.31 11.55
CA GLY A 57 7.36 -1.67 12.97
C GLY A 57 6.10 -1.33 13.76
N ASP A 58 6.19 -1.53 15.08
CA ASP A 58 5.17 -1.04 16.01
C ASP A 58 5.48 0.42 16.34
N VAL A 59 4.71 1.33 15.78
CA VAL A 59 4.96 2.77 15.83
C VAL A 59 3.69 3.51 16.17
N ARG A 60 3.83 4.63 16.89
CA ARG A 60 2.70 5.49 17.22
C ARG A 60 2.30 6.37 16.05
N ARG A 61 3.25 7.06 15.41
CA ARG A 61 3.01 8.01 14.32
C ARG A 61 3.48 7.45 12.98
N LEU A 62 2.54 7.08 12.12
CA LEU A 62 2.81 6.50 10.82
C LEU A 62 2.52 7.50 9.70
N GLY A 63 3.54 7.83 8.92
CA GLY A 63 3.40 8.54 7.66
C GLY A 63 3.08 7.61 6.50
N ILE A 64 2.17 8.01 5.61
CA ILE A 64 1.92 7.34 4.34
C ILE A 64 2.02 8.34 3.19
N TYR A 65 2.97 8.11 2.27
CA TYR A 65 3.18 8.90 1.06
C TYR A 65 2.58 8.18 -0.15
N GLY A 66 1.57 8.79 -0.77
CA GLY A 66 0.77 8.18 -1.83
C GLY A 66 -0.39 7.38 -1.25
N PHE A 67 -1.60 7.96 -1.32
CA PHE A 67 -2.80 7.43 -0.66
C PHE A 67 -3.73 6.69 -1.64
N GLY A 68 -3.18 5.66 -2.30
CA GLY A 68 -3.92 4.77 -3.20
C GLY A 68 -4.49 3.52 -2.52
N ASN A 69 -4.76 2.46 -3.28
CA ASN A 69 -5.41 1.23 -2.78
C ASN A 69 -4.70 0.61 -1.56
N ALA A 70 -3.38 0.35 -1.64
CA ALA A 70 -2.64 -0.25 -0.53
C ALA A 70 -2.67 0.63 0.73
N ALA A 71 -2.49 1.94 0.55
CA ALA A 71 -2.55 2.92 1.63
C ALA A 71 -3.93 2.94 2.31
N HIS A 72 -5.01 2.91 1.55
CA HIS A 72 -6.37 2.88 2.07
C HIS A 72 -6.65 1.64 2.93
N LEU A 73 -6.12 0.47 2.56
CA LEU A 73 -6.30 -0.77 3.31
C LEU A 73 -5.49 -0.74 4.62
N ILE A 74 -4.23 -0.32 4.54
CA ILE A 74 -3.35 -0.29 5.72
C ILE A 74 -3.70 0.83 6.69
N ALA A 75 -4.20 1.96 6.20
CA ALA A 75 -4.71 3.03 7.06
C ALA A 75 -5.82 2.53 7.99
N GLN A 76 -6.71 1.64 7.52
CA GLN A 76 -7.77 1.06 8.35
C GLN A 76 -7.20 0.19 9.47
N ILE A 77 -6.20 -0.65 9.16
CA ILE A 77 -5.50 -1.46 10.17
C ILE A 77 -4.76 -0.57 11.18
N ALA A 78 -4.04 0.44 10.70
CA ALA A 78 -3.32 1.37 11.55
C ALA A 78 -4.24 2.10 12.53
N LEU A 79 -5.40 2.57 12.06
CA LEU A 79 -6.39 3.25 12.90
C LEU A 79 -7.05 2.29 13.89
N TYR A 80 -7.35 1.05 13.49
CA TYR A 80 -7.87 0.03 14.39
C TYR A 80 -6.88 -0.33 15.51
N GLU A 81 -5.59 -0.38 15.20
CA GLU A 81 -4.50 -0.57 16.18
C GLU A 81 -4.20 0.70 17.01
N GLY A 82 -4.93 1.81 16.79
CA GLY A 82 -4.79 3.05 17.56
C GLY A 82 -3.59 3.91 17.16
N ARG A 83 -3.01 3.71 15.97
CA ARG A 83 -1.90 4.53 15.46
C ARG A 83 -2.39 5.87 14.93
N GLU A 84 -1.55 6.88 15.07
CA GLU A 84 -1.76 8.21 14.52
C GLU A 84 -1.29 8.24 13.07
N LEU A 85 -2.24 8.41 12.14
CA LEU A 85 -1.98 8.39 10.71
C LEU A 85 -1.74 9.79 10.15
N PHE A 86 -0.61 9.97 9.45
CA PHE A 86 -0.24 11.19 8.73
C PHE A 86 -0.18 10.87 7.23
N VAL A 87 -0.98 11.54 6.41
CA VAL A 87 -1.08 11.24 4.98
C VAL A 87 -0.50 12.36 4.14
N PHE A 88 0.42 11.99 3.24
CA PHE A 88 1.07 12.88 2.29
C PHE A 88 0.58 12.56 0.88
N THR A 89 -0.09 13.53 0.26
CA THR A 89 -0.63 13.41 -1.11
C THR A 89 0.25 14.19 -2.09
N ARG A 90 -0.09 14.13 -3.39
CA ARG A 90 0.45 15.12 -4.33
C ARG A 90 0.12 16.55 -3.84
N PRO A 91 1.00 17.54 -4.05
CA PRO A 91 0.70 18.93 -3.75
C PRO A 91 -0.62 19.35 -4.40
N GLY A 92 -1.52 19.97 -3.63
CA GLY A 92 -2.82 20.43 -4.12
C GLY A 92 -3.92 19.36 -4.27
N ASP A 93 -3.66 18.08 -4.01
CA ASP A 93 -4.64 16.98 -4.13
C ASP A 93 -5.64 16.99 -2.96
N LYS A 94 -6.51 18.00 -2.92
CA LYS A 94 -7.47 18.22 -1.83
C LYS A 94 -8.50 17.11 -1.71
N ALA A 95 -8.91 16.51 -2.82
CA ALA A 95 -9.86 15.40 -2.80
C ALA A 95 -9.30 14.20 -2.02
N THR A 96 -8.04 13.81 -2.29
CA THR A 96 -7.38 12.71 -1.60
C THR A 96 -7.11 13.05 -0.13
N GLN A 97 -6.71 14.30 0.17
CA GLN A 97 -6.54 14.77 1.54
C GLN A 97 -7.84 14.66 2.35
N GLU A 98 -8.96 15.13 1.81
CA GLU A 98 -10.26 15.02 2.47
C GLU A 98 -10.74 13.57 2.61
N SER A 99 -10.45 12.71 1.64
CA SER A 99 -10.71 11.26 1.74
C SER A 99 -9.94 10.64 2.92
N ALA A 100 -8.65 10.97 3.07
CA ALA A 100 -7.82 10.50 4.17
C ALA A 100 -8.31 11.03 5.54
N LYS A 101 -8.70 12.31 5.63
CA LYS A 101 -9.29 12.86 6.86
C LYS A 101 -10.58 12.14 7.24
N LYS A 102 -11.48 11.91 6.28
CA LYS A 102 -12.74 11.16 6.51
C LYS A 102 -12.50 9.73 6.99
N LEU A 103 -11.38 9.12 6.58
CA LEU A 103 -11.00 7.80 7.07
C LEU A 103 -10.54 7.83 8.54
N GLY A 104 -10.01 8.97 9.01
CA GLY A 104 -9.52 9.14 10.38
C GLY A 104 -8.06 9.60 10.47
N ALA A 105 -7.44 10.04 9.37
CA ALA A 105 -6.09 10.57 9.42
C ALA A 105 -5.99 11.78 10.38
N LYS A 106 -4.99 11.76 11.26
CA LYS A 106 -4.72 12.84 12.23
C LYS A 106 -4.28 14.11 11.50
N TRP A 107 -3.53 13.97 10.42
CA TRP A 107 -3.09 15.07 9.58
C TRP A 107 -2.98 14.63 8.12
N THR A 108 -3.26 15.57 7.22
CA THR A 108 -3.13 15.36 5.78
C THR A 108 -2.55 16.62 5.13
N GLY A 109 -1.59 16.47 4.22
CA GLY A 109 -1.01 17.58 3.48
C GLY A 109 -0.35 17.14 2.18
N GLY A 110 0.13 18.12 1.42
CA GLY A 110 0.98 17.85 0.26
C GLY A 110 2.30 17.22 0.70
N SER A 111 2.91 16.44 -0.19
CA SER A 111 4.22 15.83 0.04
C SER A 111 5.36 16.85 0.13
N ASP A 112 5.11 18.09 -0.28
CA ASP A 112 5.97 19.26 -0.14
C ASP A 112 5.81 19.98 1.21
N GLU A 113 4.82 19.57 2.01
CA GLU A 113 4.56 20.11 3.35
C GLU A 113 5.20 19.23 4.44
N MET A 114 5.54 19.85 5.57
CA MET A 114 6.02 19.14 6.75
C MET A 114 4.86 18.91 7.73
N PRO A 115 4.76 17.72 8.34
CA PRO A 115 3.76 17.47 9.36
C PRO A 115 4.07 18.29 10.62
N PRO A 116 3.07 18.62 11.44
CA PRO A 116 3.27 19.36 12.69
C PRO A 116 4.04 18.54 13.74
N GLU A 117 4.05 17.21 13.61
CA GLU A 117 4.76 16.28 14.49
C GLU A 117 5.70 15.40 13.68
N LYS A 118 6.86 15.08 14.25
CA LYS A 118 7.79 14.11 13.64
C LYS A 118 7.17 12.72 13.65
N LEU A 119 7.46 11.96 12.60
CA LEU A 119 6.93 10.61 12.40
C LEU A 119 7.90 9.56 12.93
N ASP A 120 7.37 8.45 13.42
CA ASP A 120 8.19 7.31 13.88
C ASP A 120 8.55 6.39 12.69
N ALA A 121 7.66 6.27 11.71
CA ALA A 121 7.93 5.63 10.43
C ALA A 121 7.17 6.29 9.29
N ALA A 122 7.64 6.09 8.06
CA ALA A 122 6.98 6.51 6.84
C ALA A 122 6.97 5.37 5.81
N ILE A 123 5.82 5.09 5.21
CA ILE A 123 5.69 4.16 4.08
C ILE A 123 5.46 4.98 2.81
N ILE A 124 6.23 4.70 1.76
CA ILE A 124 6.11 5.35 0.46
C ILE A 124 5.55 4.34 -0.53
N PHE A 125 4.29 4.53 -0.92
CA PHE A 125 3.64 3.79 -2.00
C PHE A 125 3.72 4.52 -3.35
N ALA A 126 3.94 5.84 -3.33
CA ALA A 126 4.17 6.61 -4.55
C ALA A 126 5.49 6.21 -5.23
N SER A 127 5.48 6.13 -6.56
CA SER A 127 6.63 5.72 -7.38
C SER A 127 7.63 6.87 -7.64
N VAL A 128 7.86 7.73 -6.64
CA VAL A 128 8.64 8.98 -6.77
C VAL A 128 9.82 8.99 -5.79
N GLY A 129 11.02 8.73 -6.29
CA GLY A 129 12.27 8.64 -5.52
C GLY A 129 12.61 9.88 -4.68
N PRO A 130 12.40 11.12 -5.17
CA PRO A 130 12.57 12.34 -4.36
C PRO A 130 11.73 12.41 -3.07
N LEU A 131 10.71 11.56 -2.90
CA LEU A 131 9.97 11.49 -1.64
C LEU A 131 10.76 10.84 -0.51
N VAL A 132 11.77 10.02 -0.81
CA VAL A 132 12.59 9.36 0.22
C VAL A 132 13.32 10.37 1.11
N PRO A 133 14.12 11.33 0.60
CA PRO A 133 14.75 12.34 1.44
C PRO A 133 13.73 13.26 2.12
N THR A 134 12.59 13.55 1.49
CA THR A 134 11.52 14.32 2.11
C THR A 134 10.91 13.59 3.31
N ALA A 135 10.65 12.29 3.18
CA ALA A 135 10.17 11.45 4.27
C ALA A 135 11.20 11.37 5.41
N LEU A 136 12.49 11.19 5.10
CA LEU A 136 13.57 11.21 6.11
C LEU A 136 13.55 12.47 6.97
N ARG A 137 13.38 13.65 6.35
CA ARG A 137 13.28 14.91 7.09
C ARG A 137 12.05 14.97 8.00
N ALA A 138 10.95 14.31 7.64
CA ALA A 138 9.75 14.22 8.45
C ALA A 138 9.87 13.26 9.65
N LEU A 139 10.85 12.36 9.65
CA LEU A 139 11.05 11.39 10.73
C LEU A 139 11.70 12.00 11.98
N ALA A 140 11.34 11.43 13.13
CA ALA A 140 12.11 11.52 14.35
C ALA A 140 13.46 10.77 14.20
N LYS A 141 14.37 10.95 15.16
CA LYS A 141 15.57 10.11 15.26
C LYS A 141 15.16 8.65 15.49
N GLY A 142 15.90 7.69 14.93
CA GLY A 142 15.59 6.26 15.01
C GLY A 142 14.46 5.79 14.07
N GLY A 143 13.80 6.70 13.34
CA GLY A 143 12.68 6.34 12.49
C GLY A 143 13.07 5.63 11.19
N ILE A 144 12.08 5.04 10.50
CA ILE A 144 12.31 4.29 9.25
C ILE A 144 11.47 4.80 8.09
N VAL A 145 12.08 4.90 6.90
CA VAL A 145 11.38 5.01 5.61
C VAL A 145 11.32 3.63 4.96
N VAL A 146 10.10 3.19 4.62
CA VAL A 146 9.83 1.93 3.92
C VAL A 146 9.32 2.24 2.51
N CYS A 147 10.11 1.90 1.49
CA CYS A 147 9.70 1.98 0.09
C CYS A 147 8.88 0.74 -0.28
N GLY A 148 7.55 0.92 -0.39
CA GLY A 148 6.59 -0.16 -0.67
C GLY A 148 6.13 -0.25 -2.13
N GLY A 149 6.58 0.67 -3.00
CA GLY A 149 6.30 0.63 -4.44
C GLY A 149 7.06 -0.47 -5.16
N ILE A 150 6.40 -1.17 -6.10
CA ILE A 150 7.01 -2.19 -6.99
C ILE A 150 7.97 -1.54 -7.99
N HIS A 151 7.70 -0.28 -8.34
CA HIS A 151 8.56 0.55 -9.17
C HIS A 151 8.65 1.95 -8.56
N MET A 152 9.79 2.60 -8.72
CA MET A 152 10.06 3.96 -8.26
C MET A 152 11.12 4.59 -9.18
N SER A 153 11.02 5.89 -9.42
CA SER A 153 12.12 6.64 -10.04
C SER A 153 13.38 6.60 -9.16
N ASP A 154 14.53 6.99 -9.71
CA ASP A 154 15.77 7.07 -8.93
C ASP A 154 15.61 7.95 -7.68
N ILE A 155 16.23 7.48 -6.59
CA ILE A 155 16.36 8.26 -5.36
C ILE A 155 17.52 9.24 -5.57
N PRO A 156 17.29 10.56 -5.53
CA PRO A 156 18.36 11.53 -5.75
C PRO A 156 19.36 11.53 -4.58
N SER A 157 20.54 12.10 -4.80
CA SER A 157 21.47 12.41 -3.71
C SER A 157 20.82 13.35 -2.69
N PHE A 158 21.11 13.17 -1.41
CA PHE A 158 20.61 14.01 -0.33
C PHE A 158 21.68 14.21 0.75
N PRO A 159 21.58 15.26 1.58
CA PRO A 159 22.54 15.50 2.66
C PRO A 159 22.53 14.36 3.68
N TYR A 160 23.70 13.86 4.08
CA TYR A 160 23.80 12.81 5.11
C TYR A 160 23.08 13.18 6.42
N ALA A 161 22.97 14.47 6.74
CA ALA A 161 22.22 14.98 7.89
C ALA A 161 20.74 14.54 7.91
N ASP A 162 20.11 14.31 6.75
CA ASP A 162 18.73 13.82 6.66
C ASP A 162 18.63 12.35 7.13
N LEU A 163 19.69 11.55 6.95
CA LEU A 163 19.78 10.16 7.40
C LEU A 163 20.38 10.02 8.81
N TRP A 164 21.24 10.95 9.22
CA TRP A 164 21.89 10.93 10.54
C TRP A 164 20.87 10.89 11.68
N GLY A 165 21.27 10.32 12.83
CA GLY A 165 20.38 10.12 13.97
C GLY A 165 19.62 8.79 13.92
N GLU A 166 20.29 7.74 13.45
CA GLU A 166 19.80 6.35 13.42
C GLU A 166 18.55 6.13 12.57
N ARG A 167 18.31 6.98 11.56
CA ARG A 167 17.22 6.73 10.62
C ARG A 167 17.60 5.64 9.64
N ALA A 168 16.60 4.89 9.19
CA ALA A 168 16.77 3.80 8.24
C ALA A 168 15.96 4.04 6.96
N ILE A 169 16.47 3.48 5.85
CA ILE A 169 15.73 3.36 4.59
C ILE A 169 15.71 1.86 4.24
N THR A 170 14.56 1.32 3.90
CA THR A 170 14.42 -0.06 3.46
C THR A 170 13.41 -0.18 2.32
N SER A 171 13.51 -1.25 1.53
CA SER A 171 12.55 -1.56 0.49
C SER A 171 11.76 -2.85 0.79
N VAL A 172 10.66 -3.00 0.06
CA VAL A 172 9.89 -4.24 -0.03
C VAL A 172 9.96 -4.75 -1.46
N ALA A 173 10.48 -5.96 -1.65
CA ALA A 173 10.64 -6.55 -2.98
C ALA A 173 9.41 -7.34 -3.45
N ASN A 174 8.71 -8.03 -2.53
CA ASN A 174 7.58 -8.95 -2.77
C ASN A 174 6.89 -9.23 -1.43
N LEU A 175 5.95 -10.19 -1.35
CA LEU A 175 5.39 -10.73 -0.11
C LEU A 175 5.87 -12.16 0.20
N THR A 176 5.69 -12.60 1.45
CA THR A 176 5.91 -13.99 1.89
C THR A 176 4.58 -14.61 2.30
N ARG A 177 4.52 -15.95 2.38
CA ARG A 177 3.33 -16.67 2.85
C ARG A 177 2.91 -16.23 4.24
N ARG A 178 3.89 -16.02 5.12
CA ARG A 178 3.65 -15.53 6.47
C ARG A 178 2.97 -14.15 6.48
N ASP A 179 3.35 -13.24 5.57
CA ASP A 179 2.67 -11.94 5.48
C ASP A 179 1.19 -12.11 5.11
N ALA A 180 0.88 -13.11 4.26
CA ALA A 180 -0.50 -13.39 3.86
C ALA A 180 -1.32 -14.06 4.95
N GLU A 181 -0.75 -15.03 5.65
CA GLU A 181 -1.39 -15.66 6.81
C GLU A 181 -1.72 -14.60 7.88
N GLU A 182 -0.73 -13.78 8.27
CA GLU A 182 -0.92 -12.73 9.29
C GLU A 182 -1.94 -11.66 8.83
N PHE A 183 -1.90 -11.26 7.54
CA PHE A 183 -2.81 -10.24 7.01
C PHE A 183 -4.26 -10.74 6.92
N LEU A 184 -4.48 -11.95 6.40
CA LEU A 184 -5.82 -12.52 6.25
C LEU A 184 -6.43 -12.88 7.61
N GLU A 185 -5.63 -13.06 8.66
CA GLU A 185 -6.11 -13.20 10.03
C GLU A 185 -6.63 -11.87 10.62
N ILE A 186 -5.93 -10.74 10.38
CA ILE A 186 -6.30 -9.44 10.95
C ILE A 186 -7.37 -8.69 10.14
N ALA A 187 -7.36 -8.80 8.81
CA ALA A 187 -8.32 -8.11 7.93
C ALA A 187 -9.79 -8.23 8.37
N PRO A 188 -10.32 -9.43 8.71
CA PRO A 188 -11.72 -9.58 9.13
C PRO A 188 -12.01 -8.99 10.52
N ARG A 189 -11.00 -8.76 11.37
CA ARG A 189 -11.15 -8.15 12.71
C ARG A 189 -11.30 -6.62 12.64
N VAL A 190 -10.72 -6.01 11.61
CA VAL A 190 -10.74 -4.56 11.32
C VAL A 190 -11.97 -4.15 10.49
N PRO A 191 -12.81 -5.12 10.10
CA PRO A 191 -13.36 -5.28 8.73
C PRO A 191 -12.86 -4.25 7.72
N VAL A 192 -11.65 -4.49 7.19
CA VAL A 192 -11.05 -3.63 6.14
C VAL A 192 -12.00 -3.56 4.95
N ARG A 193 -12.44 -2.34 4.60
CA ARG A 193 -13.32 -2.08 3.46
C ARG A 193 -12.51 -1.73 2.22
N THR A 194 -12.83 -2.42 1.14
CA THR A 194 -12.35 -2.14 -0.20
C THR A 194 -13.32 -1.21 -0.92
N LYS A 195 -12.77 -0.36 -1.81
CA LYS A 195 -13.58 0.31 -2.82
C LYS A 195 -13.27 -0.37 -4.14
N THR A 196 -14.30 -0.91 -4.77
CA THR A 196 -14.19 -1.68 -6.01
C THR A 196 -15.10 -1.12 -7.09
N GLU A 197 -14.66 -1.22 -8.34
CA GLU A 197 -15.48 -1.02 -9.53
C GLU A 197 -15.47 -2.35 -10.30
N ILE A 198 -16.65 -2.90 -10.54
CA ILE A 198 -16.80 -4.23 -11.13
C ILE A 198 -16.86 -4.09 -12.65
N PHE A 199 -16.16 -4.98 -13.34
CA PHE A 199 -16.21 -5.12 -14.79
C PHE A 199 -16.41 -6.59 -15.16
N PRO A 200 -17.23 -6.91 -16.17
CA PRO A 200 -17.19 -8.24 -16.78
C PRO A 200 -15.79 -8.58 -17.30
N LEU A 201 -15.42 -9.86 -17.30
CA LEU A 201 -14.14 -10.33 -17.80
C LEU A 201 -13.89 -9.89 -19.25
N GLU A 202 -14.92 -9.88 -20.09
CA GLU A 202 -14.87 -9.45 -21.49
C GLU A 202 -14.49 -7.96 -21.63
N GLU A 203 -14.75 -7.16 -20.59
CA GLU A 203 -14.44 -5.74 -20.53
C GLU A 203 -13.08 -5.44 -19.86
N ALA A 204 -12.23 -6.45 -19.65
CA ALA A 204 -10.89 -6.27 -19.06
C ALA A 204 -10.08 -5.14 -19.73
N ASN A 205 -10.15 -5.02 -21.05
CA ASN A 205 -9.46 -3.96 -21.78
C ASN A 205 -10.03 -2.57 -21.46
N ALA A 206 -11.35 -2.44 -21.29
CA ALA A 206 -11.96 -1.17 -20.90
C ALA A 206 -11.52 -0.75 -19.49
N ALA A 207 -11.45 -1.70 -18.55
CA ALA A 207 -10.93 -1.45 -17.21
C ALA A 207 -9.45 -0.99 -17.24
N LEU A 208 -8.63 -1.62 -18.08
CA LEU A 208 -7.23 -1.25 -18.27
C LEU A 208 -7.06 0.14 -18.91
N GLU A 209 -7.88 0.50 -19.90
CA GLU A 209 -7.85 1.84 -20.51
C GLU A 209 -8.26 2.92 -19.50
N LYS A 210 -9.34 2.71 -18.73
CA LYS A 210 -9.71 3.62 -17.63
C LYS A 210 -8.59 3.77 -16.60
N PHE A 211 -7.89 2.68 -16.25
CA PHE A 211 -6.74 2.73 -15.36
C PHE A 211 -5.63 3.61 -15.94
N ARG A 212 -5.27 3.41 -17.21
CA ARG A 212 -4.22 4.19 -17.91
C ARG A 212 -4.58 5.67 -18.00
N ALA A 213 -5.85 5.98 -18.22
CA ALA A 213 -6.37 7.35 -18.27
C ALA A 213 -6.43 8.03 -16.89
N GLY A 214 -6.23 7.28 -15.80
CA GLY A 214 -6.35 7.80 -14.43
C GLY A 214 -7.80 8.07 -14.00
N GLU A 215 -8.77 7.43 -14.67
CA GLU A 215 -10.20 7.64 -14.43
C GLU A 215 -10.77 6.71 -13.35
N LEU A 216 -10.03 5.66 -12.98
CA LEU A 216 -10.42 4.78 -11.88
C LEU A 216 -10.26 5.46 -10.53
N THR A 217 -11.33 5.44 -9.74
CA THR A 217 -11.36 5.94 -8.36
C THR A 217 -11.39 4.82 -7.31
N ALA A 218 -11.38 3.57 -7.79
CA ALA A 218 -11.49 2.34 -7.01
C ALA A 218 -10.63 1.23 -7.64
N THR A 219 -10.49 0.09 -6.95
CA THR A 219 -9.84 -1.08 -7.55
C THR A 219 -10.79 -1.71 -8.56
N ALA A 220 -10.39 -1.79 -9.83
CA ALA A 220 -11.13 -2.55 -10.82
C ALA A 220 -11.04 -4.05 -10.50
N VAL A 221 -12.20 -4.73 -10.46
CA VAL A 221 -12.29 -6.18 -10.24
C VAL A 221 -13.07 -6.79 -11.40
N LEU A 222 -12.49 -7.81 -12.03
CA LEU A 222 -13.14 -8.55 -13.10
C LEU A 222 -14.03 -9.65 -12.51
N VAL A 223 -15.23 -9.80 -13.05
CA VAL A 223 -16.20 -10.84 -12.66
C VAL A 223 -16.66 -11.62 -13.88
N ILE A 224 -17.15 -12.84 -13.64
CA ILE A 224 -17.64 -13.80 -14.63
C ILE A 224 -19.08 -14.14 -14.27
#